data_AF-A0A349J8Q6-F1
#
_entry.id   AF-A0A349J8Q6-F1
#
_cell.length_a   1.000
_cell.length_b   1.000
_cell.length_c   1.000
_cell.angle_alpha   90.00
_cell.angle_beta   90.00
_cell.angle_gamma   90.00
#
_symmetry.space_group_name_H-M   'P 1'
#
loop_
_entity.id
_entity.type
_entity.pdbx_description
1 polymer ?
#
loop_
_entity_poly.entity_id
_entity_poly.type
_entity_poly.pdbx_seq_one_letter_code
_entity_poly.pdbx_strand_id
1 'polypeptide(L)'
;MSSSGSPTWLIALMVVLAIAAAVTFALFVDRHAKAAALTNQYIALKEIELPQLRVRKQQVVDQIPKLDEAIRDRRDKALALEENEKSWFATLDTIVQDNKTRLGEIGDANRKEVKTYADKMREAPERRAEVGREEERATAQEHDFDENRRKLRDEIEQVAQALEQEKKKGRSELVKLDARIVELEDRVRFLTNQLDVESREMRADGTILAADSASSGFVVIDRGAKHNLRKNTRFTVYTQRGGKHVIKGLVEVVKVEERLATCRVLLEKDRNDPFIDGDKLHNPVWDPDRIKSFAIRGDFRRFSRAELERFIVDGGGRVDSDLKTGTDYLVAGGTSEKWTEIAVKLGVSILSEDQLLDFIRPQE
;
A
#
# COMPACT_ATOMS: atom_id res chain seq x y z
N MET A 1 31.18 209.02 24.16
CA MET A 1 29.80 209.54 24.13
C MET A 1 28.85 208.40 24.46
N SER A 2 28.00 208.61 25.48
CA SER A 2 26.72 207.96 25.78
C SER A 2 26.54 206.43 25.67
N SER A 3 26.43 205.82 26.86
CA SER A 3 25.50 204.76 27.30
C SER A 3 24.35 204.30 26.37
N SER A 4 24.16 202.97 26.30
CA SER A 4 22.90 202.31 26.68
C SER A 4 23.08 200.78 26.72
N GLY A 5 23.44 200.23 27.87
CA GLY A 5 23.43 198.79 28.12
C GLY A 5 22.00 198.30 28.35
N SER A 6 21.56 197.30 27.57
CA SER A 6 20.21 196.72 27.66
C SER A 6 20.02 195.95 28.98
N PRO A 7 18.83 196.03 29.61
CA PRO A 7 18.64 195.57 30.97
C PRO A 7 18.42 194.05 31.06
N THR A 8 19.07 193.42 32.04
CA THR A 8 19.22 191.98 32.28
C THR A 8 17.91 191.19 32.41
N TRP A 9 16.77 191.85 32.67
CA TRP A 9 15.47 191.19 32.82
C TRP A 9 14.90 190.65 31.49
N LEU A 10 15.26 191.25 30.34
CA LEU A 10 14.71 190.84 29.04
C LEU A 10 15.30 189.51 28.54
N ILE A 11 16.57 189.24 28.86
CA ILE A 11 17.26 187.98 28.52
C ILE A 11 16.67 186.82 29.33
N ALA A 12 16.40 187.03 30.62
CA ALA A 12 15.77 186.03 31.48
C ALA A 12 14.37 185.64 30.97
N LEU A 13 13.57 186.61 30.51
CA LEU A 13 12.24 186.34 29.94
C LEU A 13 12.31 185.50 28.66
N MET A 14 13.25 185.81 27.76
CA MET A 14 13.44 185.04 26.52
C MET A 14 13.89 183.60 26.78
N VAL A 15 14.74 183.36 27.78
CA VAL A 15 15.17 182.00 28.17
C VAL A 15 14.00 181.20 28.74
N VAL A 16 13.18 181.81 29.62
CA VAL A 16 11.98 181.14 30.17
C VAL A 16 10.98 180.80 29.06
N LEU A 17 10.76 181.71 28.11
CA LEU A 17 9.85 181.48 26.98
C LEU A 17 10.37 180.36 26.06
N ALA A 18 11.67 180.31 25.79
CA ALA A 18 12.29 179.27 24.98
C ALA A 18 12.20 177.89 25.64
N ILE A 19 12.41 177.80 26.97
CA ILE A 19 12.25 176.56 27.73
C ILE A 19 10.79 176.10 27.72
N ALA A 20 9.84 177.02 27.93
CA ALA A 20 8.40 176.70 27.87
C ALA A 20 7.99 176.18 26.49
N ALA A 21 8.49 176.79 25.40
CA ALA A 21 8.25 176.32 24.03
C ALA A 21 8.86 174.93 23.78
N ALA A 22 10.08 174.67 24.27
CA ALA A 22 10.73 173.37 24.12
C ALA A 22 9.98 172.26 24.86
N VAL A 23 9.51 172.50 26.09
CA VAL A 23 8.78 171.51 26.90
C VAL A 23 7.41 171.21 26.29
N THR A 24 6.68 172.24 25.85
CA THR A 24 5.37 172.06 25.19
C THR A 24 5.50 171.33 23.86
N PHE A 25 6.54 171.62 23.08
CA PHE A 25 6.84 170.87 21.85
C PHE A 25 7.25 169.41 22.13
N ALA A 26 8.07 169.15 23.15
CA ALA A 26 8.45 167.79 23.53
C ALA A 26 7.23 166.96 23.97
N LEU A 27 6.31 167.55 24.75
CA LEU A 27 5.05 166.90 25.13
C LEU A 27 4.14 166.64 23.94
N PHE A 28 4.10 167.55 22.97
CA PHE A 28 3.37 167.36 21.72
C PHE A 28 3.94 166.18 20.91
N VAL A 29 5.27 166.11 20.75
CA VAL A 29 5.96 165.01 20.06
C VAL A 29 5.74 163.67 20.78
N ASP A 30 5.83 163.61 22.11
CA ASP A 30 5.58 162.39 22.88
C ASP A 30 4.12 161.90 22.73
N ARG A 31 3.15 162.81 22.78
CA ARG A 31 1.74 162.47 22.51
C ARG A 31 1.53 161.98 21.09
N HIS A 32 2.15 162.61 20.10
CA HIS A 32 2.03 162.19 18.70
C HIS A 32 2.71 160.85 18.45
N ALA A 33 3.86 160.60 19.07
CA ALA A 33 4.57 159.33 18.98
C ALA A 33 3.75 158.19 19.62
N LYS A 34 3.12 158.43 20.76
CA LYS A 34 2.21 157.45 21.41
C LYS A 34 0.97 157.17 20.57
N ALA A 35 0.34 158.19 19.98
CA ALA A 35 -0.80 158.02 19.09
C ALA A 35 -0.41 157.24 17.82
N ALA A 36 0.75 157.53 17.23
CA ALA A 36 1.28 156.79 16.09
C ALA A 36 1.59 155.33 16.45
N ALA A 37 2.18 155.07 17.62
CA ALA A 37 2.45 153.71 18.10
C ALA A 37 1.18 152.88 18.31
N LEU A 38 0.14 153.48 18.91
CA LEU A 38 -1.19 152.84 19.05
C LEU A 38 -1.83 152.55 17.69
N THR A 39 -1.71 153.47 16.75
CA THR A 39 -2.25 153.28 15.39
C THR A 39 -1.51 152.16 14.66
N ASN A 40 -0.18 152.10 14.77
CA ASN A 40 0.62 151.01 14.21
C ASN A 40 0.30 149.66 14.86
N GLN A 41 0.07 149.61 16.18
CA GLN A 41 -0.39 148.39 16.85
C GLN A 41 -1.77 147.96 16.36
N TYR A 42 -2.72 148.89 16.23
CA TYR A 42 -4.06 148.60 15.70
C TYR A 42 -4.00 148.04 14.27
N ILE A 43 -3.17 148.65 13.41
CA ILE A 43 -2.95 148.16 12.03
C ILE A 43 -2.31 146.78 12.04
N ALA A 44 -1.26 146.55 12.84
CA ALA A 44 -0.62 145.24 12.95
C ALA A 44 -1.62 144.15 13.42
N LEU A 45 -2.42 144.43 14.44
CA LEU A 45 -3.45 143.52 14.93
C LEU A 45 -4.53 143.24 13.87
N LYS A 46 -5.05 144.29 13.21
CA LYS A 46 -6.18 144.18 12.29
C LYS A 46 -5.80 143.61 10.93
N GLU A 47 -4.67 144.03 10.38
CA GLU A 47 -4.25 143.69 9.02
C GLU A 47 -3.31 142.49 8.95
N ILE A 48 -2.58 142.15 10.03
CA ILE A 48 -1.62 141.04 10.01
C ILE A 48 -2.12 139.88 10.87
N GLU A 49 -2.35 140.10 12.17
CA GLU A 49 -2.65 138.99 13.09
C GLU A 49 -4.06 138.41 12.88
N LEU A 50 -5.08 139.26 12.73
CA LEU A 50 -6.47 138.81 12.59
C LEU A 50 -6.68 137.95 11.32
N PRO A 51 -6.14 138.31 10.14
CA PRO A 51 -6.24 137.47 8.95
C PRO A 51 -5.46 136.16 9.09
N GLN A 52 -4.27 136.18 9.68
CA GLN A 52 -3.48 134.97 9.94
C GLN A 52 -4.22 133.99 10.85
N LEU A 53 -4.85 134.50 11.92
CA LEU A 53 -5.68 133.69 12.82
C LEU A 53 -6.91 133.12 12.12
N ARG A 54 -7.54 133.86 11.20
CA ARG A 54 -8.66 133.36 10.39
C ARG A 54 -8.23 132.25 9.45
N VAL A 55 -7.10 132.40 8.76
CA VAL A 55 -6.54 131.35 7.89
C VAL A 55 -6.21 130.11 8.71
N ARG A 56 -5.56 130.27 9.86
CA ARG A 56 -5.22 129.14 10.74
C ARG A 56 -6.47 128.45 11.30
N LYS A 57 -7.48 129.23 11.70
CA LYS A 57 -8.79 128.68 12.10
C LYS A 57 -9.40 127.87 10.97
N GLN A 58 -9.41 128.38 9.73
CA GLN A 58 -9.96 127.67 8.59
C GLN A 58 -9.18 126.38 8.30
N GLN A 59 -7.85 126.42 8.32
CA GLN A 59 -7.01 125.23 8.15
C GLN A 59 -7.31 124.14 9.19
N VAL A 60 -7.52 124.53 10.45
CA VAL A 60 -7.91 123.59 11.51
C VAL A 60 -9.31 123.03 11.24
N VAL A 61 -10.27 123.88 10.87
CA VAL A 61 -11.65 123.47 10.54
C VAL A 61 -11.67 122.46 9.38
N ASP A 62 -10.85 122.67 8.35
CA ASP A 62 -10.78 121.77 7.19
C ASP A 62 -10.04 120.44 7.49
N GLN A 63 -9.17 120.42 8.50
CA GLN A 63 -8.42 119.22 8.91
C GLN A 63 -9.21 118.31 9.85
N ILE A 64 -10.08 118.86 10.71
CA ILE A 64 -10.91 118.10 11.65
C ILE A 64 -11.68 116.95 10.96
N PRO A 65 -12.44 117.15 9.87
CA PRO A 65 -13.20 116.05 9.27
C PRO A 65 -12.31 114.94 8.70
N LYS A 66 -11.12 115.27 8.17
CA LYS A 66 -10.16 114.27 7.67
C LYS A 66 -9.56 113.45 8.80
N LEU A 67 -9.28 114.08 9.94
CA LEU A 67 -8.79 113.39 11.14
C LEU A 67 -9.89 112.51 11.75
N ASP A 68 -11.13 112.98 11.78
CA ASP A 68 -12.29 112.21 12.24
C ASP A 68 -12.52 110.97 11.37
N GLU A 69 -12.44 111.11 10.04
CA GLU A 69 -12.51 109.99 9.11
C GLU A 69 -11.37 108.99 9.34
N ALA A 70 -10.13 109.45 9.47
CA ALA A 70 -8.99 108.59 9.77
C ALA A 70 -9.11 107.88 11.14
N ILE A 71 -9.72 108.51 12.15
CA ILE A 71 -10.00 107.89 13.45
C ILE A 71 -11.07 106.81 13.32
N ARG A 72 -12.14 107.06 12.53
CA ARG A 72 -13.17 106.04 12.26
C ARG A 72 -12.57 104.84 11.55
N ASP A 73 -11.81 105.05 10.47
CA ASP A 73 -11.14 103.97 9.74
C ASP A 73 -10.23 103.13 10.63
N ARG A 74 -9.49 103.77 11.54
CA ARG A 74 -8.62 103.07 12.50
C ARG A 74 -9.44 102.27 13.51
N ARG A 75 -10.58 102.79 13.97
CA ARG A 75 -11.50 102.06 14.86
C ARG A 75 -12.11 100.85 14.17
N ASP A 76 -12.56 101.00 12.94
CA ASP A 76 -13.15 99.91 12.16
C ASP A 76 -12.11 98.81 11.89
N LYS A 77 -10.87 99.20 11.55
CA LYS A 77 -9.75 98.26 11.43
C LYS A 77 -9.41 97.57 12.75
N ALA A 78 -9.42 98.30 13.87
CA ALA A 78 -9.18 97.72 15.19
C ALA A 78 -10.26 96.70 15.59
N LEU A 79 -11.54 97.01 15.32
CA LEU A 79 -12.65 96.09 15.54
C LEU A 79 -12.55 94.84 14.66
N ALA A 80 -12.22 95.00 13.38
CA ALA A 80 -12.01 93.87 12.47
C ALA A 80 -10.82 92.99 12.90
N LEU A 81 -9.75 93.59 13.44
CA LEU A 81 -8.63 92.85 14.02
C LEU A 81 -9.05 92.09 15.29
N GLU A 82 -9.84 92.70 16.16
CA GLU A 82 -10.35 92.06 17.38
C GLU A 82 -11.28 90.87 17.04
N GLU A 83 -12.14 91.01 16.03
CA GLU A 83 -13.02 89.94 15.56
C GLU A 83 -12.21 88.79 14.91
N ASN A 84 -11.19 89.13 14.12
CA ASN A 84 -10.26 88.14 13.58
C ASN A 84 -9.50 87.42 14.70
N GLU A 85 -8.99 88.13 15.70
CA GLU A 85 -8.28 87.52 16.84
C GLU A 85 -9.19 86.54 17.60
N LYS A 86 -10.46 86.90 17.84
CA LYS A 86 -11.45 85.99 18.43
C LYS A 86 -11.67 84.74 17.58
N SER A 87 -11.78 84.88 16.26
CA SER A 87 -11.96 83.73 15.36
C SER A 87 -10.72 82.84 15.29
N TRP A 88 -9.51 83.42 15.32
CA TRP A 88 -8.25 82.69 15.43
C TRP A 88 -8.15 81.90 16.72
N PHE A 89 -8.50 82.48 17.87
CA PHE A 89 -8.51 81.76 19.15
C PHE A 89 -9.51 80.60 19.14
N ALA A 90 -10.72 80.82 18.62
CA ALA A 90 -11.72 79.76 18.50
C ALA A 90 -11.25 78.62 17.57
N THR A 91 -10.61 78.98 16.44
CA THR A 91 -10.04 78.00 15.50
C THR A 91 -8.87 77.24 16.14
N LEU A 92 -7.99 77.94 16.86
CA LEU A 92 -6.86 77.34 17.56
C LEU A 92 -7.32 76.36 18.64
N ASP A 93 -8.31 76.74 19.46
CA ASP A 93 -8.87 75.85 20.47
C ASP A 93 -9.50 74.61 19.83
N THR A 94 -10.25 74.78 18.74
CA THR A 94 -10.83 73.66 17.97
C THR A 94 -9.74 72.70 17.48
N ILE A 95 -8.66 73.22 16.90
CA ILE A 95 -7.51 72.41 16.42
C ILE A 95 -6.82 71.70 17.60
N VAL A 96 -6.64 72.37 18.73
CA VAL A 96 -6.02 71.78 19.92
C VAL A 96 -6.89 70.64 20.47
N GLN A 97 -8.21 70.82 20.53
CA GLN A 97 -9.13 69.75 20.95
C GLN A 97 -9.14 68.58 19.98
N ASP A 98 -9.18 68.83 18.66
CA ASP A 98 -9.14 67.76 17.64
C ASP A 98 -7.80 67.00 17.66
N ASN A 99 -6.69 67.70 17.84
CA ASN A 99 -5.39 67.02 18.00
C ASN A 99 -5.35 66.18 19.28
N LYS A 100 -5.94 66.67 20.37
CA LYS A 100 -6.01 65.94 21.64
C LYS A 100 -6.86 64.66 21.51
N THR A 101 -8.00 64.72 20.82
CA THR A 101 -8.83 63.53 20.57
C THR A 101 -8.11 62.53 19.68
N ARG A 102 -7.52 62.98 18.57
CA ARG A 102 -6.72 62.11 17.67
C ARG A 102 -5.55 61.43 18.37
N LEU A 103 -4.84 62.15 19.24
CA LEU A 103 -3.76 61.57 20.05
C LEU A 103 -4.30 60.50 21.02
N GLY A 104 -5.49 60.72 21.59
CA GLY A 104 -6.19 59.72 22.40
C GLY A 104 -6.54 58.47 21.60
N GLU A 105 -7.14 58.64 20.42
CA GLU A 105 -7.52 57.54 19.52
C GLU A 105 -6.30 56.73 19.06
N ILE A 106 -5.21 57.41 18.67
CA ILE A 106 -3.94 56.76 18.30
C ILE A 106 -3.37 56.00 19.51
N GLY A 107 -3.41 56.60 20.70
CA GLY A 107 -2.98 55.94 21.94
C GLY A 107 -3.78 54.67 22.24
N ASP A 108 -5.09 54.72 22.07
CA ASP A 108 -5.98 53.56 22.27
C ASP A 108 -5.81 52.49 21.19
N ALA A 109 -5.65 52.88 19.93
CA ALA A 109 -5.35 51.96 18.83
C ALA A 109 -4.02 51.23 19.09
N ASN A 110 -2.97 51.98 19.43
CA ASN A 110 -1.66 51.39 19.72
C ASN A 110 -1.70 50.47 20.95
N ARG A 111 -2.44 50.85 22.01
CA ARG A 111 -2.66 49.96 23.17
C ARG A 111 -3.37 48.66 22.79
N LYS A 112 -4.40 48.74 21.93
CA LYS A 112 -5.10 47.55 21.41
C LYS A 112 -4.15 46.67 20.59
N GLU A 113 -3.38 47.25 19.67
CA GLU A 113 -2.41 46.51 18.87
C GLU A 113 -1.37 45.81 19.74
N VAL A 114 -0.72 46.54 20.66
CA VAL A 114 0.26 45.97 21.60
C VAL A 114 -0.34 44.82 22.39
N LYS A 115 -1.60 44.96 22.87
CA LYS A 115 -2.29 43.86 23.56
C LYS A 115 -2.49 42.65 22.64
N THR A 116 -2.97 42.85 21.41
CA THR A 116 -3.15 41.72 20.47
C THR A 116 -1.84 41.04 20.09
N TYR A 117 -0.74 41.79 19.96
CA TYR A 117 0.58 41.22 19.72
C TYR A 117 1.08 40.46 20.93
N ALA A 118 0.89 40.98 22.14
CA ALA A 118 1.25 40.29 23.38
C ALA A 118 0.47 38.98 23.54
N ASP A 119 -0.82 38.97 23.25
CA ASP A 119 -1.66 37.77 23.31
C ASP A 119 -1.23 36.73 22.26
N LYS A 120 -0.99 37.14 21.01
CA LYS A 120 -0.44 36.26 19.96
C LYS A 120 0.93 35.68 20.33
N MET A 121 1.81 36.49 20.93
CA MET A 121 3.14 36.04 21.36
C MET A 121 3.05 35.06 22.54
N ARG A 122 2.03 35.19 23.41
CA ARG A 122 1.77 34.25 24.50
C ARG A 122 1.23 32.91 23.98
N GLU A 123 0.35 32.93 22.99
CA GLU A 123 -0.22 31.73 22.37
C GLU A 123 0.73 31.01 21.40
N ALA A 124 1.68 31.73 20.79
CA ALA A 124 2.63 31.17 19.84
C ALA A 124 3.40 29.93 20.34
N PRO A 125 3.99 29.91 21.56
CA PRO A 125 4.67 28.72 22.07
C PRO A 125 3.71 27.55 22.31
N GLU A 126 2.48 27.81 22.77
CA GLU A 126 1.47 26.75 22.98
C GLU A 126 1.07 26.09 21.66
N ARG A 127 0.80 26.90 20.62
CA ARG A 127 0.51 26.39 19.28
C ARG A 127 1.68 25.66 18.65
N ARG A 128 2.91 26.16 18.83
CA ARG A 128 4.12 25.44 18.37
C ARG A 128 4.28 24.10 19.06
N ALA A 129 4.01 24.03 20.36
CA ALA A 129 4.05 22.78 21.11
C ALA A 129 2.93 21.82 20.69
N GLU A 130 1.75 22.32 20.36
CA GLU A 130 0.65 21.52 19.81
C GLU A 130 1.01 20.93 18.44
N VAL A 131 1.49 21.75 17.51
CA VAL A 131 1.97 21.29 16.20
C VAL A 131 3.08 20.26 16.35
N GLY A 132 4.06 20.49 17.23
CA GLY A 132 5.13 19.52 17.50
C GLY A 132 4.60 18.17 18.00
N ARG A 133 3.61 18.16 18.89
CA ARG A 133 2.96 16.92 19.36
C ARG A 133 2.21 16.20 18.24
N GLU A 134 1.53 16.93 17.37
CA GLU A 134 0.84 16.34 16.21
C GLU A 134 1.83 15.78 15.18
N GLU A 135 2.95 16.47 14.92
CA GLU A 135 4.04 15.98 14.07
C GLU A 135 4.68 14.71 14.65
N GLU A 136 4.94 14.67 15.95
CA GLU A 136 5.45 13.47 16.65
C GLU A 136 4.46 12.30 16.54
N ARG A 137 3.16 12.55 16.74
CA ARG A 137 2.11 11.52 16.58
C ARG A 137 2.05 11.01 15.14
N ALA A 138 2.07 11.90 14.16
CA ALA A 138 2.05 11.52 12.74
C ALA A 138 3.29 10.69 12.38
N THR A 139 4.47 11.09 12.84
CA THR A 139 5.73 10.37 12.60
C THR A 139 5.72 8.98 13.25
N ALA A 140 5.23 8.88 14.50
CA ALA A 140 5.09 7.60 15.18
C ALA A 140 4.11 6.68 14.42
N GLN A 141 3.00 7.22 13.95
CA GLN A 141 2.01 6.47 13.19
C GLN A 141 2.55 6.00 11.83
N GLU A 142 3.33 6.83 11.14
CA GLU A 142 4.01 6.44 9.90
C GLU A 142 4.98 5.28 10.12
N HIS A 143 5.76 5.33 11.21
CA HIS A 143 6.66 4.26 11.59
C HIS A 143 5.91 2.96 11.90
N ASP A 144 4.82 3.02 12.66
CA ASP A 144 3.98 1.86 12.97
C ASP A 144 3.38 1.26 11.69
N PHE A 145 2.94 2.10 10.74
CA PHE A 145 2.45 1.64 9.45
C PHE A 145 3.56 1.04 8.58
N ASP A 146 4.79 1.55 8.63
CA ASP A 146 5.94 0.98 7.94
C ASP A 146 6.32 -0.38 8.52
N GLU A 147 6.36 -0.52 9.85
CA GLU A 147 6.60 -1.81 10.51
C GLU A 147 5.52 -2.82 10.18
N ASN A 148 4.25 -2.43 10.26
CA ASN A 148 3.13 -3.31 9.90
C ASN A 148 3.20 -3.72 8.44
N ARG A 149 3.54 -2.80 7.52
CA ARG A 149 3.75 -3.13 6.10
C ARG A 149 4.92 -4.09 5.90
N ARG A 150 6.00 -4.00 6.68
CA ARG A 150 7.12 -4.96 6.63
C ARG A 150 6.67 -6.33 7.11
N LYS A 151 6.04 -6.42 8.29
CA LYS A 151 5.50 -7.68 8.83
C LYS A 151 4.53 -8.35 7.86
N LEU A 152 3.62 -7.58 7.26
CA LEU A 152 2.66 -8.12 6.29
C LEU A 152 3.35 -8.65 5.01
N ARG A 153 4.43 -8.00 4.55
CA ARG A 153 5.22 -8.52 3.42
C ARG A 153 5.92 -9.82 3.77
N ASP A 154 6.52 -9.89 4.95
CA ASP A 154 7.20 -11.09 5.41
C ASP A 154 6.21 -12.26 5.57
N GLU A 155 5.02 -12.00 6.10
CA GLU A 155 3.93 -12.98 6.18
C GLU A 155 3.45 -13.43 4.79
N ILE A 156 3.25 -12.50 3.85
CA ILE A 156 2.89 -12.84 2.46
C ILE A 156 3.96 -13.71 1.82
N GLU A 157 5.24 -13.41 2.03
CA GLU A 157 6.35 -14.20 1.49
C GLU A 157 6.38 -15.62 2.11
N GLN A 158 6.22 -15.73 3.42
CA GLN A 158 6.14 -17.04 4.11
C GLN A 158 4.96 -17.87 3.60
N VAL A 159 3.78 -17.26 3.46
CA VAL A 159 2.58 -17.95 2.95
C VAL A 159 2.79 -18.36 1.49
N ALA A 160 3.40 -17.52 0.66
CA ALA A 160 3.69 -17.85 -0.74
C ALA A 160 4.66 -19.03 -0.86
N GLN A 161 5.71 -19.07 -0.03
CA GLN A 161 6.65 -20.19 0.01
C GLN A 161 5.98 -21.49 0.49
N ALA A 162 5.15 -21.42 1.54
CA ALA A 162 4.39 -22.57 2.03
C ALA A 162 3.42 -23.11 0.96
N LEU A 163 2.71 -22.22 0.27
CA LEU A 163 1.79 -22.58 -0.81
C LEU A 163 2.53 -23.28 -1.97
N GLU A 164 3.70 -22.79 -2.35
CA GLU A 164 4.48 -23.40 -3.44
C GLU A 164 5.01 -24.79 -3.06
N GLN A 165 5.47 -24.96 -1.81
CA GLN A 165 5.86 -26.27 -1.29
C GLN A 165 4.69 -27.24 -1.29
N GLU A 166 3.50 -26.80 -0.87
CA GLU A 166 2.31 -27.65 -0.82
C GLU A 166 1.81 -28.03 -2.22
N LYS A 167 1.82 -27.07 -3.17
CA LYS A 167 1.55 -27.36 -4.58
C LYS A 167 2.52 -28.40 -5.16
N LYS A 168 3.80 -28.31 -4.82
CA LYS A 168 4.82 -29.28 -5.26
C LYS A 168 4.57 -30.67 -4.67
N LYS A 169 4.22 -30.76 -3.39
CA LYS A 169 3.83 -32.03 -2.76
C LYS A 169 2.60 -32.64 -3.43
N GLY A 170 1.53 -31.86 -3.57
CA GLY A 170 0.30 -32.32 -4.23
C GLY A 170 0.53 -32.79 -5.67
N ARG A 171 1.32 -32.06 -6.48
CA ARG A 171 1.74 -32.52 -7.81
C ARG A 171 2.50 -33.85 -7.76
N SER A 172 3.41 -34.02 -6.81
CA SER A 172 4.16 -35.27 -6.68
C SER A 172 3.29 -36.46 -6.27
N GLU A 173 2.25 -36.22 -5.47
CA GLU A 173 1.29 -37.24 -5.07
C GLU A 173 0.36 -37.63 -6.22
N LEU A 174 -0.12 -36.65 -7.01
CA LEU A 174 -0.91 -36.92 -8.20
C LEU A 174 -0.16 -37.81 -9.19
N VAL A 175 1.11 -37.51 -9.47
CA VAL A 175 1.94 -38.34 -10.35
C VAL A 175 2.10 -39.78 -9.82
N LYS A 176 2.22 -39.97 -8.50
CA LYS A 176 2.29 -41.30 -7.89
C LYS A 176 0.96 -42.06 -8.01
N LEU A 177 -0.16 -41.37 -7.80
CA LEU A 177 -1.49 -41.95 -7.91
C LEU A 177 -1.82 -42.32 -9.36
N ASP A 178 -1.50 -41.45 -10.33
CA ASP A 178 -1.67 -41.74 -11.75
C ASP A 178 -0.86 -42.96 -12.19
N ALA A 179 0.40 -43.06 -11.76
CA ALA A 179 1.22 -44.24 -12.02
C ALA A 179 0.61 -45.51 -11.42
N ARG A 180 0.02 -45.42 -10.23
CA ARG A 180 -0.64 -46.55 -9.57
C ARG A 180 -1.94 -46.96 -10.28
N ILE A 181 -2.70 -46.01 -10.81
CA ILE A 181 -3.90 -46.29 -11.61
C ILE A 181 -3.52 -47.10 -12.85
N VAL A 182 -2.52 -46.65 -13.61
CA VAL A 182 -2.04 -47.37 -14.80
C VAL A 182 -1.59 -48.80 -14.47
N GLU A 183 -0.84 -48.98 -13.38
CA GLU A 183 -0.41 -50.31 -12.92
C GLU A 183 -1.59 -51.22 -12.58
N LEU A 184 -2.62 -50.70 -11.90
CA LEU A 184 -3.81 -51.47 -11.55
C LEU A 184 -4.66 -51.80 -12.77
N GLU A 185 -4.79 -50.87 -13.73
CA GLU A 185 -5.50 -51.10 -14.99
C GLU A 185 -4.84 -52.21 -15.83
N ASP A 186 -3.51 -52.18 -15.95
CA ASP A 186 -2.76 -53.22 -16.66
C ASP A 186 -2.95 -54.59 -15.99
N ARG A 187 -2.98 -54.62 -14.65
CA ARG A 187 -3.25 -55.85 -13.90
C ARG A 187 -4.67 -56.37 -14.12
N VAL A 188 -5.67 -55.50 -14.09
CA VAL A 188 -7.06 -55.88 -14.37
C VAL A 188 -7.15 -56.48 -15.78
N ARG A 189 -6.58 -55.81 -16.78
CA ARG A 189 -6.56 -56.31 -18.16
C ARG A 189 -5.88 -57.69 -18.27
N PHE A 190 -4.75 -57.88 -17.58
CA PHE A 190 -4.06 -59.16 -17.55
C PHE A 190 -4.93 -60.29 -16.97
N LEU A 191 -5.56 -60.05 -15.81
CA LEU A 191 -6.42 -61.03 -15.15
C LEU A 191 -7.67 -61.34 -15.96
N THR A 192 -8.29 -60.33 -16.59
CA THR A 192 -9.46 -60.53 -17.46
C THR A 192 -9.09 -61.38 -18.67
N ASN A 193 -7.96 -61.11 -19.33
CA ASN A 193 -7.49 -61.91 -20.47
C ASN A 193 -7.18 -63.36 -20.07
N GLN A 194 -6.59 -63.57 -18.89
CA GLN A 194 -6.34 -64.91 -18.39
C GLN A 194 -7.65 -65.69 -18.16
N LEU A 195 -8.64 -65.06 -17.53
CA LEU A 195 -9.94 -65.68 -17.27
C LEU A 195 -10.69 -66.00 -18.57
N ASP A 196 -10.61 -65.13 -19.57
CA ASP A 196 -11.24 -65.32 -20.88
C ASP A 196 -10.64 -66.48 -21.68
N VAL A 197 -9.35 -66.76 -21.51
CA VAL A 197 -8.68 -67.92 -22.13
C VAL A 197 -9.05 -69.23 -21.42
N GLU A 198 -9.16 -69.21 -20.08
CA GLU A 198 -9.51 -70.40 -19.28
C GLU A 198 -11.02 -70.76 -19.38
N SER A 199 -11.89 -69.79 -19.70
CA SER A 199 -13.35 -69.97 -19.78
C SER A 199 -13.87 -70.53 -21.11
N ARG A 200 -13.06 -70.61 -22.17
CA ARG A 200 -13.54 -70.93 -23.53
C ARG A 200 -13.35 -72.42 -23.84
N GLU A 201 -14.45 -73.16 -23.69
CA GLU A 201 -14.70 -74.52 -24.21
C GLU A 201 -14.08 -75.68 -23.40
N MET A 202 -14.82 -76.79 -23.24
CA MET A 202 -14.25 -78.07 -22.78
C MET A 202 -13.26 -78.56 -23.85
N ARG A 203 -12.05 -78.01 -23.80
CA ARG A 203 -10.93 -78.41 -24.63
C ARG A 203 -10.52 -79.83 -24.25
N ALA A 204 -10.11 -80.61 -25.24
CA ALA A 204 -9.56 -81.94 -25.00
C ALA A 204 -8.10 -81.81 -24.55
N ASP A 205 -7.88 -81.72 -23.24
CA ASP A 205 -6.55 -81.54 -22.67
C ASP A 205 -5.77 -82.88 -22.60
N GLY A 206 -6.47 -84.01 -22.71
CA GLY A 206 -5.89 -85.36 -22.75
C GLY A 206 -6.90 -86.43 -23.17
N THR A 207 -6.43 -87.67 -23.23
CA THR A 207 -7.22 -88.86 -23.52
C THR A 207 -6.96 -89.98 -22.53
N ILE A 208 -7.97 -90.81 -22.30
CA ILE A 208 -7.81 -92.10 -21.62
C ILE A 208 -7.19 -93.09 -22.62
N LEU A 209 -6.09 -93.70 -22.23
CA LEU A 209 -5.39 -94.73 -23.02
C LEU A 209 -5.81 -96.14 -22.65
N ALA A 210 -6.04 -96.37 -21.37
CA ALA A 210 -6.52 -97.64 -20.86
C ALA A 210 -7.51 -97.37 -19.73
N ALA A 211 -8.76 -97.73 -19.96
CA ALA A 211 -9.82 -97.67 -18.97
C ALA A 211 -10.04 -99.05 -18.38
N ASP A 212 -9.67 -99.23 -17.11
CA ASP A 212 -10.11 -100.35 -16.29
C ASP A 212 -11.02 -99.85 -15.15
N SER A 213 -11.88 -98.88 -15.49
CA SER A 213 -12.79 -98.22 -14.55
C SER A 213 -13.78 -99.21 -13.93
N ALA A 214 -14.25 -100.18 -14.71
CA ALA A 214 -15.30 -101.12 -14.31
C ALA A 214 -14.83 -102.19 -13.31
N SER A 215 -13.55 -102.57 -13.34
CA SER A 215 -13.04 -103.66 -12.49
C SER A 215 -12.08 -103.19 -11.40
N SER A 216 -11.20 -102.22 -11.67
CA SER A 216 -10.15 -101.80 -10.73
C SER A 216 -10.27 -100.37 -10.21
N GLY A 217 -11.13 -99.53 -10.81
CA GLY A 217 -11.31 -98.14 -10.39
C GLY A 217 -10.12 -97.23 -10.72
N PHE A 218 -9.26 -97.65 -11.65
CA PHE A 218 -8.14 -96.88 -12.16
C PHE A 218 -8.23 -96.72 -13.68
N VAL A 219 -7.73 -95.59 -14.17
CA VAL A 219 -7.57 -95.31 -15.60
C VAL A 219 -6.18 -94.78 -15.88
N VAL A 220 -5.64 -95.09 -17.05
CA VAL A 220 -4.34 -94.56 -17.51
C VAL A 220 -4.60 -93.51 -18.58
N ILE A 221 -3.92 -92.37 -18.46
CA ILE A 221 -4.08 -91.22 -19.36
C ILE A 221 -2.80 -90.93 -20.12
N ASP A 222 -2.92 -90.29 -21.29
CA ASP A 222 -1.81 -89.92 -22.19
C ASP A 222 -1.05 -88.65 -21.76
N ARG A 223 -1.16 -88.29 -20.48
CA ARG A 223 -0.51 -87.12 -19.89
C ARG A 223 0.33 -87.56 -18.71
N GLY A 224 1.47 -86.90 -18.54
CA GLY A 224 2.52 -87.28 -17.60
C GLY A 224 3.38 -86.07 -17.25
N ALA A 225 4.50 -86.29 -16.59
CA ALA A 225 5.39 -85.24 -16.10
C ALA A 225 5.84 -84.28 -17.21
N LYS A 226 6.11 -84.79 -18.42
CA LYS A 226 6.49 -83.98 -19.59
C LYS A 226 5.42 -82.98 -20.03
N HIS A 227 4.16 -83.23 -19.67
CA HIS A 227 3.03 -82.35 -19.96
C HIS A 227 2.66 -81.49 -18.74
N ASN A 228 3.62 -81.24 -17.82
CA ASN A 228 3.39 -80.50 -16.58
C ASN A 228 2.27 -81.09 -15.70
N LEU A 229 2.07 -82.41 -15.74
CA LEU A 229 1.05 -83.07 -14.93
C LEU A 229 1.56 -83.36 -13.51
N ARG A 230 0.72 -83.10 -12.50
CA ARG A 230 1.03 -83.34 -11.08
C ARG A 230 0.10 -84.35 -10.44
N LYS A 231 0.60 -85.04 -9.40
CA LYS A 231 -0.23 -85.83 -8.48
C LYS A 231 -1.36 -84.96 -7.93
N ASN A 232 -2.51 -85.56 -7.66
CA ASN A 232 -3.76 -84.92 -7.22
C ASN A 232 -4.41 -83.96 -8.23
N THR A 233 -3.92 -83.85 -9.46
CA THR A 233 -4.64 -83.13 -10.53
C THR A 233 -5.93 -83.87 -10.85
N ARG A 234 -7.04 -83.15 -10.96
CA ARG A 234 -8.35 -83.73 -11.26
C ARG A 234 -8.77 -83.42 -12.69
N PHE A 235 -9.42 -84.37 -13.34
CA PHE A 235 -9.96 -84.21 -14.67
C PHE A 235 -11.42 -84.58 -14.72
N THR A 236 -12.17 -83.79 -15.48
CA THR A 236 -13.50 -84.19 -15.93
C THR A 236 -13.34 -85.04 -17.17
N VAL A 237 -13.85 -86.27 -17.11
CA VAL A 237 -13.89 -87.18 -18.26
C VAL A 237 -15.17 -86.94 -19.02
N TYR A 238 -15.05 -86.73 -20.33
CA TYR A 238 -16.19 -86.50 -21.21
C TYR A 238 -15.98 -87.16 -22.58
N THR A 239 -17.08 -87.40 -23.27
CA THR A 239 -17.08 -87.89 -24.65
C THR A 239 -17.79 -86.89 -25.56
N GLN A 240 -17.44 -86.87 -26.84
CA GLN A 240 -18.08 -86.01 -27.83
C GLN A 240 -19.05 -86.86 -28.67
N ARG A 241 -20.36 -86.70 -28.47
CA ARG A 241 -21.41 -87.41 -29.24
C ARG A 241 -22.27 -86.39 -29.98
N GLY A 242 -22.28 -86.44 -31.31
CA GLY A 242 -23.11 -85.54 -32.14
C GLY A 242 -22.82 -84.04 -31.93
N GLY A 243 -21.56 -83.66 -31.70
CA GLY A 243 -21.15 -82.28 -31.46
C GLY A 243 -21.43 -81.75 -30.04
N LYS A 244 -21.98 -82.59 -29.14
CA LYS A 244 -22.18 -82.24 -27.73
C LYS A 244 -21.19 -82.99 -26.82
N HIS A 245 -20.67 -82.30 -25.82
CA HIS A 245 -19.86 -82.88 -24.75
C HIS A 245 -20.77 -83.52 -23.70
N VAL A 246 -20.61 -84.83 -23.50
CA VAL A 246 -21.31 -85.59 -22.47
C VAL A 246 -20.32 -85.96 -21.37
N ILE A 247 -20.52 -85.40 -20.18
CA ILE A 247 -19.66 -85.66 -19.02
C ILE A 247 -19.98 -87.05 -18.45
N LYS A 248 -18.95 -87.89 -18.37
CA LYS A 248 -19.03 -89.25 -17.82
C LYS A 248 -18.65 -89.30 -16.34
N GLY A 249 -17.78 -88.41 -15.87
CA GLY A 249 -17.35 -88.43 -14.46
C GLY A 249 -16.04 -87.69 -14.18
N LEU A 250 -15.41 -88.01 -13.05
CA LEU A 250 -14.21 -87.35 -12.54
C LEU A 250 -13.12 -88.37 -12.16
N VAL A 251 -11.88 -88.05 -12.51
CA VAL A 251 -10.70 -88.84 -12.17
C VAL A 251 -9.63 -87.97 -11.53
N GLU A 252 -8.81 -88.56 -10.66
CA GLU A 252 -7.73 -87.88 -9.92
C GLU A 252 -6.41 -88.59 -10.14
N VAL A 253 -5.37 -87.85 -10.51
CA VAL A 253 -4.03 -88.39 -10.77
C VAL A 253 -3.40 -88.88 -9.46
N VAL A 254 -3.06 -90.16 -9.39
CA VAL A 254 -2.39 -90.76 -8.22
C VAL A 254 -0.89 -90.95 -8.48
N LYS A 255 -0.54 -91.42 -9.67
CA LYS A 255 0.84 -91.67 -10.07
C LYS A 255 1.11 -90.99 -11.41
N VAL A 256 2.24 -90.29 -11.50
CA VAL A 256 2.69 -89.62 -12.71
C VAL A 256 3.98 -90.28 -13.17
N GLU A 257 4.02 -90.69 -14.42
CA GLU A 257 5.21 -91.16 -15.13
C GLU A 257 5.61 -90.12 -16.19
N GLU A 258 6.64 -90.37 -16.98
CA GLU A 258 7.19 -89.35 -17.88
C GLU A 258 6.16 -88.85 -18.91
N ARG A 259 5.43 -89.77 -19.56
CA ARG A 259 4.43 -89.46 -20.60
C ARG A 259 3.02 -89.93 -20.26
N LEU A 260 2.88 -90.74 -19.22
CA LEU A 260 1.64 -91.41 -18.82
C LEU A 260 1.35 -91.09 -17.36
N ALA A 261 0.10 -91.22 -16.95
CA ALA A 261 -0.27 -91.14 -15.54
C ALA A 261 -1.41 -92.09 -15.23
N THR A 262 -1.38 -92.63 -14.02
CA THR A 262 -2.44 -93.46 -13.46
C THR A 262 -3.33 -92.59 -12.60
N CYS A 263 -4.60 -92.56 -12.94
CA CYS A 263 -5.63 -91.83 -12.23
C CYS A 263 -6.56 -92.81 -11.51
N ARG A 264 -7.01 -92.43 -10.32
CA ARG A 264 -8.10 -93.07 -9.58
C ARG A 264 -9.42 -92.46 -10.02
N VAL A 265 -10.42 -93.31 -10.24
CA VAL A 265 -11.79 -92.89 -10.52
C VAL A 265 -12.42 -92.38 -9.23
N LEU A 266 -12.84 -91.11 -9.21
CA LEU A 266 -13.53 -90.50 -8.06
C LEU A 266 -15.04 -90.61 -8.21
N LEU A 267 -15.55 -90.35 -9.40
CA LEU A 267 -16.97 -90.37 -9.70
C LEU A 267 -17.20 -90.91 -11.09
N GLU A 268 -18.07 -91.90 -11.19
CA GLU A 268 -18.63 -92.38 -12.46
C GLU A 268 -20.12 -92.05 -12.45
N LYS A 269 -20.57 -91.26 -13.43
CA LYS A 269 -21.92 -90.66 -13.42
C LYS A 269 -23.01 -91.67 -13.80
N ASP A 270 -22.73 -92.52 -14.78
CA ASP A 270 -23.64 -93.56 -15.25
C ASP A 270 -22.88 -94.88 -15.41
N ARG A 271 -23.34 -95.92 -14.72
CA ARG A 271 -22.74 -97.26 -14.80
C ARG A 271 -22.93 -97.91 -16.16
N ASN A 272 -23.91 -97.47 -16.95
CA ASN A 272 -24.18 -97.99 -18.29
C ASN A 272 -23.35 -97.31 -19.38
N ASP A 273 -22.61 -96.24 -19.05
CA ASP A 273 -21.69 -95.54 -19.96
C ASP A 273 -20.33 -95.33 -19.28
N PRO A 274 -19.58 -96.42 -19.03
CA PRO A 274 -18.32 -96.37 -18.30
C PRO A 274 -17.26 -95.55 -19.05
N PHE A 275 -16.18 -95.23 -18.35
CA PHE A 275 -14.99 -94.70 -19.00
C PHE A 275 -14.42 -95.74 -19.97
N ILE A 276 -14.14 -95.30 -21.19
CA ILE A 276 -13.56 -96.12 -22.25
C ILE A 276 -12.32 -95.44 -22.82
N ASP A 277 -11.50 -96.24 -23.49
CA ASP A 277 -10.34 -95.74 -24.22
C ASP A 277 -10.77 -94.71 -25.26
N GLY A 278 -10.03 -93.60 -25.31
CA GLY A 278 -10.31 -92.47 -26.20
C GLY A 278 -11.24 -91.40 -25.64
N ASP A 279 -11.86 -91.60 -24.47
CA ASP A 279 -12.58 -90.53 -23.76
C ASP A 279 -11.64 -89.36 -23.46
N LYS A 280 -12.18 -88.14 -23.54
CA LYS A 280 -11.42 -86.90 -23.41
C LYS A 280 -11.38 -86.41 -21.97
N LEU A 281 -10.28 -85.78 -21.63
CA LEU A 281 -10.06 -85.14 -20.35
C LEU A 281 -10.17 -83.64 -20.52
N HIS A 282 -10.79 -82.99 -19.55
CA HIS A 282 -10.80 -81.55 -19.44
C HIS A 282 -10.48 -81.13 -18.01
N ASN A 283 -9.61 -80.13 -17.88
CA ASN A 283 -9.42 -79.42 -16.63
C ASN A 283 -9.26 -77.92 -16.93
N PRO A 284 -10.18 -77.06 -16.46
CA PRO A 284 -10.14 -75.63 -16.77
C PRO A 284 -8.93 -74.90 -16.16
N VAL A 285 -8.26 -75.50 -15.17
CA VAL A 285 -7.11 -74.91 -14.46
C VAL A 285 -5.77 -75.47 -14.97
N TRP A 286 -5.78 -76.66 -15.56
CA TRP A 286 -4.55 -77.31 -16.03
C TRP A 286 -4.41 -77.14 -17.54
N ASP A 287 -3.27 -76.58 -17.95
CA ASP A 287 -2.93 -76.42 -19.35
C ASP A 287 -1.63 -77.19 -19.65
N PRO A 288 -1.66 -78.24 -20.50
CA PRO A 288 -0.47 -79.01 -20.86
C PRO A 288 0.60 -78.18 -21.57
N ASP A 289 0.20 -77.13 -22.28
CA ASP A 289 1.10 -76.32 -23.11
C ASP A 289 1.57 -75.05 -22.39
N ARG A 290 1.02 -74.75 -21.21
CA ARG A 290 1.42 -73.58 -20.42
C ARG A 290 2.78 -73.82 -19.77
N ILE A 291 3.80 -73.23 -20.38
CA ILE A 291 5.14 -73.13 -19.83
C ILE A 291 5.10 -72.16 -18.63
N LYS A 292 5.45 -72.66 -17.44
CA LYS A 292 5.54 -71.81 -16.24
C LYS A 292 6.75 -70.89 -16.33
N SER A 293 6.55 -69.62 -16.02
CA SER A 293 7.57 -68.59 -16.06
C SER A 293 8.15 -68.32 -14.67
N PHE A 294 9.47 -68.25 -14.58
CA PHE A 294 10.21 -68.07 -13.34
C PHE A 294 11.13 -66.85 -13.44
N ALA A 295 11.14 -66.01 -12.41
CA ALA A 295 12.18 -65.01 -12.22
C ALA A 295 13.09 -65.46 -11.08
N ILE A 296 14.41 -65.42 -11.28
CA ILE A 296 15.40 -65.79 -10.26
C ILE A 296 16.02 -64.52 -9.68
N ARG A 297 15.98 -64.34 -8.36
CA ARG A 297 16.54 -63.17 -7.65
C ARG A 297 17.17 -63.55 -6.32
N GLY A 298 18.28 -62.89 -6.00
CA GLY A 298 19.01 -63.08 -4.75
C GLY A 298 20.16 -64.07 -4.85
N ASP A 299 20.75 -64.36 -3.69
CA ASP A 299 21.92 -65.22 -3.51
C ASP A 299 21.48 -66.62 -3.03
N PHE A 300 21.95 -67.65 -3.70
CA PHE A 300 21.56 -69.04 -3.44
C PHE A 300 22.69 -69.79 -2.74
N ARG A 301 22.33 -70.75 -1.87
CA ARG A 301 23.31 -71.42 -1.00
C ARG A 301 23.77 -72.76 -1.56
N ARG A 302 22.89 -73.50 -2.24
CA ARG A 302 23.16 -74.87 -2.69
C ARG A 302 23.56 -74.93 -4.16
N PHE A 303 22.98 -74.06 -4.99
CA PHE A 303 23.15 -74.02 -6.43
C PHE A 303 23.41 -72.60 -6.91
N SER A 304 24.17 -72.48 -7.98
CA SER A 304 24.35 -71.23 -8.69
C SER A 304 23.09 -70.85 -9.46
N ARG A 305 22.94 -69.55 -9.77
CA ARG A 305 21.82 -69.06 -10.60
C ARG A 305 21.72 -69.81 -11.94
N ALA A 306 22.85 -70.10 -12.58
CA ALA A 306 22.89 -70.82 -13.85
C ALA A 306 22.43 -72.28 -13.73
N GLU A 307 22.72 -72.94 -12.61
CA GLU A 307 22.23 -74.30 -12.34
C GLU A 307 20.73 -74.31 -12.06
N LEU A 308 20.22 -73.35 -11.28
CA LEU A 308 18.78 -73.21 -11.05
C LEU A 308 18.02 -72.92 -12.36
N GLU A 309 18.58 -72.06 -13.20
CA GLU A 309 18.03 -71.79 -14.53
C GLU A 309 17.99 -73.06 -15.39
N ARG A 310 19.07 -73.84 -15.39
CA ARG A 310 19.11 -75.13 -16.07
C ARG A 310 18.07 -76.11 -15.53
N PHE A 311 17.89 -76.23 -14.22
CA PHE A 311 16.87 -77.10 -13.64
C PHE A 311 15.46 -76.68 -14.06
N ILE A 312 15.18 -75.38 -14.10
CA ILE A 312 13.88 -74.87 -14.55
C ILE A 312 13.65 -75.21 -16.02
N VAL A 313 14.64 -74.99 -16.88
CA VAL A 313 14.53 -75.27 -18.32
C VAL A 313 14.41 -76.77 -18.60
N ASP A 314 15.22 -77.59 -17.92
CA ASP A 314 15.15 -79.06 -18.02
C ASP A 314 13.80 -79.58 -17.49
N GLY A 315 13.21 -78.88 -16.51
CA GLY A 315 11.87 -79.12 -15.98
C GLY A 315 10.72 -78.59 -16.85
N GLY A 316 11.00 -78.04 -18.04
CA GLY A 316 9.98 -77.53 -18.96
C GLY A 316 9.43 -76.13 -18.61
N GLY A 317 10.09 -75.41 -17.70
CA GLY A 317 9.80 -74.01 -17.39
C GLY A 317 10.63 -73.02 -18.22
N ARG A 318 10.25 -71.75 -18.19
CA ARG A 318 11.00 -70.64 -18.79
C ARG A 318 11.51 -69.71 -17.71
N VAL A 319 12.76 -69.25 -17.82
CA VAL A 319 13.32 -68.23 -16.93
C VAL A 319 13.29 -66.88 -17.62
N ASP A 320 12.73 -65.89 -16.93
CA ASP A 320 12.71 -64.50 -17.36
C ASP A 320 13.75 -63.68 -16.60
N SER A 321 14.39 -62.75 -17.31
CA SER A 321 15.38 -61.85 -16.74
C SER A 321 14.80 -60.93 -15.68
N ASP A 322 13.53 -60.54 -15.82
CA ASP A 322 12.86 -59.53 -15.00
C ASP A 322 11.51 -60.01 -14.47
N LEU A 323 11.19 -59.56 -13.26
CA LEU A 323 9.90 -59.80 -12.64
C LEU A 323 8.85 -58.93 -13.33
N LYS A 324 7.90 -59.58 -14.01
CA LYS A 324 6.82 -58.92 -14.77
C LYS A 324 5.47 -59.42 -14.27
N THR A 325 4.39 -58.73 -14.63
CA THR A 325 3.01 -59.12 -14.27
C THR A 325 2.64 -60.52 -14.79
N GLY A 326 3.30 -61.00 -15.85
CA GLY A 326 3.10 -62.34 -16.41
C GLY A 326 4.00 -63.44 -15.82
N THR A 327 4.84 -63.14 -14.84
CA THR A 327 5.70 -64.12 -14.18
C THR A 327 4.89 -64.96 -13.18
N ASP A 328 4.94 -66.29 -13.26
CA ASP A 328 4.17 -67.16 -12.36
C ASP A 328 4.85 -67.31 -10.98
N TYR A 329 6.18 -67.49 -10.97
CA TYR A 329 6.96 -67.74 -9.75
C TYR A 329 8.20 -66.85 -9.64
N LEU A 330 8.47 -66.35 -8.44
CA LEU A 330 9.72 -65.72 -8.05
C LEU A 330 10.53 -66.72 -7.21
N VAL A 331 11.68 -67.14 -7.72
CA VAL A 331 12.67 -67.92 -6.95
C VAL A 331 13.53 -66.92 -6.17
N ALA A 332 13.31 -66.85 -4.85
CA ALA A 332 13.91 -65.87 -3.96
C ALA A 332 15.04 -66.49 -3.12
N GLY A 333 16.26 -65.98 -3.31
CA GLY A 333 17.43 -66.27 -2.49
C GLY A 333 17.66 -65.24 -1.38
N GLY A 334 18.83 -65.30 -0.74
CA GLY A 334 19.31 -64.24 0.16
C GLY A 334 19.34 -62.88 -0.52
N THR A 335 19.18 -61.79 0.24
CA THR A 335 19.20 -60.40 -0.25
C THR A 335 18.12 -60.01 -1.30
N SER A 336 17.07 -60.81 -1.48
CA SER A 336 16.00 -60.53 -2.46
C SER A 336 14.81 -59.69 -1.96
N GLU A 337 14.88 -59.11 -0.77
CA GLU A 337 13.73 -58.47 -0.07
C GLU A 337 12.97 -57.45 -0.94
N LYS A 338 13.70 -56.60 -1.67
CA LYS A 338 13.10 -55.62 -2.60
C LYS A 338 12.24 -56.28 -3.67
N TRP A 339 12.68 -57.42 -4.20
CA TRP A 339 11.97 -58.16 -5.23
C TRP A 339 10.81 -58.97 -4.66
N THR A 340 10.94 -59.43 -3.42
CA THR A 340 9.85 -60.08 -2.67
C THR A 340 8.68 -59.12 -2.46
N GLU A 341 8.93 -57.86 -2.08
CA GLU A 341 7.88 -56.84 -1.97
C GLU A 341 7.19 -56.56 -3.30
N ILE A 342 7.97 -56.48 -4.39
CA ILE A 342 7.43 -56.28 -5.74
C ILE A 342 6.60 -57.51 -6.16
N ALA A 343 7.06 -58.73 -5.88
CA ALA A 343 6.32 -59.96 -6.16
C ALA A 343 5.00 -60.04 -5.41
N VAL A 344 4.98 -59.67 -4.12
CA VAL A 344 3.73 -59.57 -3.33
C VAL A 344 2.78 -58.53 -3.94
N LYS A 345 3.30 -57.35 -4.33
CA LYS A 345 2.50 -56.32 -5.01
C LYS A 345 1.93 -56.81 -6.34
N LEU A 346 2.70 -57.57 -7.11
CA LEU A 346 2.29 -58.14 -8.40
C LEU A 346 1.41 -59.40 -8.25
N GLY A 347 1.41 -60.06 -7.08
CA GLY A 347 0.71 -61.32 -6.84
C GLY A 347 1.44 -62.56 -7.37
N VAL A 348 2.76 -62.47 -7.54
CA VAL A 348 3.61 -63.57 -7.99
C VAL A 348 3.92 -64.50 -6.81
N SER A 349 3.86 -65.81 -7.02
CA SER A 349 4.14 -66.80 -5.96
C SER A 349 5.64 -66.89 -5.68
N ILE A 350 6.03 -66.80 -4.42
CA ILE A 350 7.44 -66.84 -4.02
C ILE A 350 7.84 -68.27 -3.65
N LEU A 351 8.93 -68.77 -4.23
CA LEU A 351 9.51 -70.08 -3.95
C LEU A 351 10.93 -69.91 -3.41
N SER A 352 11.28 -70.71 -2.40
CA SER A 352 12.67 -70.89 -1.99
C SER A 352 13.43 -71.82 -2.94
N GLU A 353 14.76 -71.85 -2.81
CA GLU A 353 15.64 -72.78 -3.53
C GLU A 353 15.21 -74.24 -3.36
N ASP A 354 14.86 -74.65 -2.13
CA ASP A 354 14.42 -76.03 -1.86
C ASP A 354 13.02 -76.31 -2.44
N GLN A 355 12.10 -75.36 -2.32
CA GLN A 355 10.75 -75.49 -2.88
C GLN A 355 10.75 -75.57 -4.40
N LEU A 356 11.69 -74.89 -5.06
CA LEU A 356 11.87 -75.00 -6.51
C LEU A 356 12.29 -76.42 -6.90
N LEU A 357 13.20 -77.03 -6.15
CA LEU A 357 13.66 -78.40 -6.44
C LEU A 357 12.54 -79.41 -6.23
N ASP A 358 11.73 -79.24 -5.17
CA ASP A 358 10.54 -80.05 -4.92
C ASP A 358 9.46 -79.86 -6.01
N PHE A 359 9.42 -78.67 -6.61
CA PHE A 359 8.50 -78.33 -7.69
C PHE A 359 8.89 -79.00 -9.02
N ILE A 360 10.20 -79.12 -9.30
CA ILE A 360 10.74 -79.63 -10.57
C ILE A 360 10.97 -81.14 -10.51
N ARG A 361 11.37 -81.69 -9.36
CA ARG A 361 11.61 -83.13 -9.23
C ARG A 361 10.29 -83.88 -9.12
N PRO A 362 10.11 -84.99 -9.85
CA PRO A 362 9.00 -85.90 -9.60
C PRO A 362 9.12 -86.39 -8.16
N GLN A 363 8.09 -86.15 -7.35
CA GLN A 363 7.95 -86.79 -6.04
C GLN A 363 7.91 -88.30 -6.30
N GLU A 364 8.94 -89.04 -5.91
CA GLU A 364 8.93 -90.51 -5.96
C GLU A 364 7.69 -91.06 -5.24
#